data_AF-A0A8T5NF72-F1
#
_entry.id   AF-A0A8T5NF72-F1
#
_cell.length_a   1.000
_cell.length_b   1.000
_cell.length_c   1.000
_cell.angle_alpha   90.00
_cell.angle_beta   90.00
_cell.angle_gamma   90.00
#
_symmetry.space_group_name_H-M   'P 1'
#
loop_
_entity.id
_entity.type
_entity.pdbx_description
1 polymer ?
#
loop_
_entity_poly.entity_id
_entity_poly.type
_entity_poly.pdbx_seq_one_letter_code
_entity_poly.pdbx_strand_id
1 'polypeptide(L)' 'MSLRGFLDKLKEEGKLREVNESLSPVYEVSASVGKEPTLFTNVNGSRVVMNVLGSRQLLADALGVSPDEIIQT' A
#
# COMPACT_ATOMS: atom_id res chain seq x y z
N MET A 1 -9.00 12.37 -4.15
CA MET A 1 -8.78 10.91 -4.10
C MET A 1 -9.03 10.41 -2.68
N SER A 2 -9.65 9.24 -2.49
CA SER A 2 -9.75 8.59 -1.17
C SER A 2 -8.72 7.46 -1.06
N LEU A 3 -8.37 7.02 0.16
CA LEU A 3 -7.49 5.86 0.34
C LEU A 3 -8.03 4.63 -0.42
N ARG A 4 -9.34 4.37 -0.36
CA ARG A 4 -9.96 3.25 -1.08
C ARG A 4 -9.75 3.36 -2.59
N GLY A 5 -10.02 4.53 -3.17
CA GLY A 5 -9.80 4.75 -4.60
C GLY A 5 -8.34 4.62 -5.03
N PHE A 6 -7.39 4.96 -4.15
CA PHE A 6 -5.97 4.71 -4.42
C PHE A 6 -5.62 3.22 -4.39
N LEU A 7 -6.17 2.46 -3.43
CA LEU A 7 -5.99 1.01 -3.39
C LEU A 7 -6.62 0.31 -4.61
N ASP A 8 -7.79 0.77 -5.05
CA ASP A 8 -8.45 0.25 -6.25
C ASP A 8 -7.58 0.49 -7.49
N LYS A 9 -7.03 1.70 -7.65
CA LYS A 9 -6.06 2.01 -8.71
C LYS A 9 -4.83 1.10 -8.65
N LEU A 10 -4.21 0.93 -7.47
CA LEU A 10 -3.05 0.04 -7.32
C LEU A 10 -3.38 -1.41 -7.66
N LYS A 11 -4.60 -1.87 -7.36
CA LYS A 11 -5.08 -3.21 -7.71
C LYS A 11 -5.26 -3.35 -9.21
N GLU A 12 -5.89 -2.39 -9.88
CA GLU A 12 -6.08 -2.36 -11.33
C GLU A 12 -4.74 -2.35 -12.08
N GLU A 13 -3.73 -1.67 -11.54
CA GLU A 13 -2.38 -1.61 -12.09
C GLU A 13 -1.50 -2.83 -11.73
N GLY A 14 -2.01 -3.79 -10.96
CA GLY A 14 -1.24 -4.97 -10.51
C GLY A 14 -0.11 -4.65 -9.53
N LYS A 15 -0.14 -3.46 -8.90
CA LYS A 15 0.86 -2.98 -7.93
C LYS A 15 0.49 -3.27 -6.46
N LEU A 16 -0.73 -3.73 -6.20
CA LEU A 16 -1.19 -4.11 -4.85
C LEU A 16 -1.10 -5.62 -4.65
N ARG A 17 -0.25 -6.05 -3.71
CA ARG A 17 -0.24 -7.44 -3.24
C ARG A 17 -1.37 -7.64 -2.23
N GLU A 18 -2.17 -8.70 -2.40
CA GLU A 18 -3.19 -9.10 -1.43
C GLU A 18 -2.76 -10.35 -0.66
N VAL A 19 -2.86 -10.30 0.66
CA VAL A 19 -2.57 -11.44 1.56
C VAL A 19 -3.84 -11.78 2.33
N ASN A 20 -4.33 -13.00 2.13
CA ASN A 20 -5.58 -13.50 2.73
C ASN A 20 -5.36 -14.43 3.93
N GLU A 21 -4.10 -14.72 4.26
CA GLU A 21 -3.73 -15.50 5.43
C GLU A 21 -4.13 -14.77 6.71
N SER A 22 -4.55 -15.53 7.72
CA SER A 22 -4.85 -14.99 9.05
C SER A 22 -3.55 -14.70 9.78
N LEU A 23 -3.25 -13.42 10.00
CA LEU A 23 -2.02 -13.00 10.68
C LEU A 23 -2.32 -12.28 12.01
N SER A 24 -1.40 -12.45 12.94
CA SER A 24 -1.32 -11.68 14.18
C SER A 24 -0.86 -10.24 13.87
N PRO A 25 -1.49 -9.22 14.48
CA PRO A 25 -0.98 -7.85 14.40
C PRO A 25 0.38 -7.71 15.11
N VAL A 26 0.73 -8.66 15.98
CA VAL A 26 1.98 -8.67 16.72
C VAL A 26 3.04 -9.40 15.89
N TYR A 27 3.93 -8.62 15.28
CA TYR A 27 5.12 -9.02 14.51
C TYR A 27 4.88 -9.76 13.18
N GLU A 28 3.81 -10.55 13.01
CA GLU A 28 3.61 -11.37 11.80
C GLU A 28 3.34 -10.53 10.55
N VAL A 29 2.52 -9.47 10.65
CA VAL A 29 2.28 -8.55 9.52
C VAL A 29 3.58 -7.88 9.08
N SER A 30 4.37 -7.35 10.03
CA SER A 30 5.65 -6.71 9.74
C SER A 30 6.73 -7.68 9.24
N ALA A 31 6.68 -8.96 9.63
CA ALA A 31 7.63 -9.97 9.18
C ALA A 31 7.32 -10.49 7.76
N SER A 32 6.05 -10.44 7.36
CA SER A 32 5.57 -10.95 6.06
C SER A 32 5.52 -9.88 4.96
N VAL A 33 5.52 -8.61 5.33
CA VAL A 33 5.42 -7.50 4.37
C VAL A 33 6.72 -7.33 3.57
N GLY A 34 6.57 -7.18 2.25
CA GLY A 34 7.66 -6.88 1.33
C GLY A 34 7.92 -5.38 1.21
N LYS A 35 8.32 -4.92 0.02
CA LYS A 35 8.49 -3.47 -0.30
C LYS A 35 7.29 -2.91 -1.05
N GLU A 36 6.53 -3.78 -1.70
CA GLU A 36 5.33 -3.48 -2.45
C GLU A 36 4.16 -3.09 -1.54
N PRO A 37 3.23 -2.22 -2.02
CA PRO A 37 1.96 -2.01 -1.36
C PRO A 37 1.27 -3.34 -1.09
N THR A 38 0.92 -3.59 0.17
CA THR A 38 0.35 -4.87 0.59
C THR A 38 -0.91 -4.65 1.41
N LEU A 39 -2.00 -5.32 1.01
CA LEU A 39 -3.27 -5.36 1.72
C LEU A 39 -3.44 -6.74 2.38
N PHE A 40 -3.43 -6.74 3.71
CA PHE A 40 -3.76 -7.89 4.54
C PHE A 40 -5.27 -7.86 4.83
N THR A 41 -6.00 -8.89 4.41
CA THR A 41 -7.46 -8.92 4.54
C THR A 41 -7.95 -9.52 5.85
N ASN A 42 -7.09 -10.24 6.57
CA ASN A 42 -7.41 -10.85 7.86
C ASN A 42 -6.25 -10.73 8.86
N VAL A 43 -6.25 -9.65 9.64
CA VAL A 43 -5.34 -9.44 10.76
C VAL A 43 -6.17 -9.31 12.02
N ASN A 44 -6.35 -10.41 12.76
CA ASN A 44 -7.22 -10.48 13.94
C ASN A 44 -8.62 -9.83 13.70
N GLY A 45 -9.27 -10.19 12.59
CA GLY A 45 -10.57 -9.66 12.19
C GLY A 45 -10.56 -8.26 11.56
N SER A 46 -9.39 -7.63 11.41
CA SER A 46 -9.22 -6.33 10.76
C SER A 46 -8.53 -6.43 9.40
N ARG A 47 -8.63 -5.37 8.59
CA ARG A 47 -7.83 -5.21 7.37
C ARG A 47 -6.70 -4.22 7.65
N VAL A 48 -5.50 -4.54 7.19
CA VAL A 48 -4.31 -3.70 7.36
C VAL A 48 -3.68 -3.45 6.00
N VAL A 49 -3.25 -2.23 5.73
CA VAL A 49 -2.51 -1.90 4.52
C VAL A 49 -1.15 -1.32 4.88
N MET A 50 -0.10 -1.74 4.18
CA MET A 50 1.26 -1.29 4.38
C MET A 50 1.92 -0.86 3.07
N ASN A 51 2.95 -0.03 3.17
CA ASN A 51 3.79 0.43 2.06
C ASN A 51 3.06 1.16 0.92
N VAL A 52 1.87 1.71 1.15
CA VAL A 52 1.10 2.47 0.14
C VAL A 52 1.86 3.66 -0.44
N LEU A 53 2.78 4.25 0.32
CA LEU A 53 3.65 5.35 -0.10
C LEU A 53 5.13 4.95 0.06
N GLY A 54 5.46 3.67 -0.10
CA GLY A 54 6.79 3.11 0.15
C GLY A 54 7.89 3.53 -0.85
N SER A 55 7.56 4.35 -1.85
CA SER A 55 8.52 4.86 -2.83
C SER A 55 8.14 6.25 -3.32
N ARG A 56 9.12 6.98 -3.87
CA ARG A 56 8.90 8.29 -4.49
C ARG A 56 7.86 8.20 -5.61
N GLN A 57 7.88 7.12 -6.41
CA GLN A 57 6.91 6.90 -7.48
C GLN A 57 5.49 6.71 -6.91
N LEU A 58 5.31 5.90 -5.87
CA LEU A 58 4.00 5.68 -5.27
C LEU A 58 3.42 6.97 -4.67
N LEU A 59 4.28 7.80 -4.07
CA LEU A 59 3.88 9.12 -3.59
C LEU A 59 3.45 10.04 -4.73
N ALA A 60 4.21 10.09 -5.82
CA ALA A 60 3.84 10.86 -7.02
C ALA A 60 2.50 10.38 -7.62
N ASP A 61 2.33 9.06 -7.76
CA ASP A 61 1.10 8.44 -8.28
C ASP A 61 -0.13 8.78 -7.42
N ALA A 62 0.04 8.91 -6.10
CA ALA A 62 -1.00 9.30 -5.15
C ALA A 62 -1.32 10.80 -5.21
N LEU A 63 -0.30 11.63 -5.48
CA LEU A 63 -0.44 13.09 -5.64
C LEU A 63 -0.91 13.50 -7.03
N GLY A 64 -0.84 12.60 -8.02
CA GLY A 64 -1.21 12.87 -9.41
C GLY A 64 -0.18 13.76 -10.14
N VAL A 65 1.09 13.68 -9.76
CA VAL A 65 2.20 14.47 -10.31
C VAL A 65 3.36 13.56 -10.70
N SER A 66 4.33 14.08 -11.46
CA SER A 66 5.58 13.35 -11.68
C SER A 66 6.44 13.32 -10.40
N PRO A 67 7.34 12.33 -10.24
CA PRO A 67 8.24 12.27 -9.08
C PRO A 67 9.08 13.53 -8.87
N ASP A 68 9.43 14.25 -9.94
CA ASP A 68 10.26 15.46 -9.87
C ASP A 68 9.46 16.67 -9.37
N GLU A 69 8.15 16.68 -9.55
CA GLU A 69 7.25 17.76 -9.11
C GLU A 69 6.84 17.65 -7.64
N ILE A 70 7.21 16.57 -6.94
CA ILE A 70 6.90 16.37 -5.51
C ILE A 70 7.50 17.49 -4.65
N ILE A 71 8.67 18.02 -5.03
CA ILE A 71 9.32 19.14 -4.35
C ILE A 71 9.62 20.20 -5.40
N GLN A 72 9.07 21.39 -5.20
CA GLN A 72 9.42 22.57 -5.99
C GLN A 72 10.34 23.45 -5.15
N THR A 73 11.51 23.78 -5.69
CA THR A 73 12.50 24.69 -5.11
C THR A 73 12.55 25.99 -5.88
#